data_AF-A0A9D2JYS8-F1
#
_entry.id   AF-A0A9D2JYS8-F1
#
_cell.length_a   1.000
_cell.length_b   1.000
_cell.length_c   1.000
_cell.angle_alpha   90.00
_cell.angle_beta   90.00
_cell.angle_gamma   90.00
#
_symmetry.space_group_name_H-M   'P 1'
#
loop_
_entity.id
_entity.type
_entity.pdbx_description
1 polymer ?
#
loop_
_entity_poly.entity_id
_entity_poly.type
_entity_poly.pdbx_seq_one_letter_code
_entity_poly.pdbx_strand_id
1 'polypeptide(L)' 'MNLGLAIFLIILALVGGLAGGFFLARRYMIKYFEENPPIDETMIRTMMLSMGQKPSERKINQMVGQMKAQSKKKNK' A
#
# COMPACT_ATOMS: atom_id res chain seq x y z
N MET A 1 4.61 2.90 -46.72
CA MET A 1 4.12 2.61 -45.35
C MET A 1 5.33 2.32 -44.49
N ASN A 2 5.74 3.25 -43.62
CA ASN A 2 7.03 3.17 -42.92
C ASN A 2 6.88 2.31 -41.66
N LEU A 3 7.00 1.00 -41.84
CA LEU A 3 6.86 -0.03 -40.80
C LEU A 3 7.69 0.27 -39.54
N GLY A 4 8.88 0.85 -39.70
CA GLY A 4 9.74 1.24 -38.57
C GLY A 4 9.16 2.36 -37.69
N LEU A 5 8.45 3.34 -38.27
CA LEU A 5 7.77 4.39 -37.50
C LEU A 5 6.61 3.82 -36.68
N ALA A 6 5.86 2.86 -37.24
CA ALA A 6 4.77 2.21 -36.54
C ALA A 6 5.28 1.43 -35.32
N ILE A 7 6.36 0.65 -35.48
CA ILE A 7 6.97 -0.12 -34.39
C ILE A 7 7.48 0.80 -33.28
N PHE A 8 8.14 1.91 -33.64
CA PHE A 8 8.65 2.86 -32.66
C PHE A 8 7.52 3.51 -31.82
N LEU A 9 6.43 3.93 -32.47
CA LEU A 9 5.26 4.49 -31.78
C LEU A 9 4.57 3.48 -30.86
N ILE A 10 4.49 2.21 -31.27
CA ILE A 10 3.92 1.14 -30.43
C ILE A 10 4.76 0.95 -29.16
N ILE A 11 6.09 0.92 -29.28
CA ILE A 11 6.98 0.78 -28.12
C ILE A 11 6.84 1.99 -27.18
N LEU A 12 6.80 3.21 -27.74
CA LEU A 12 6.64 4.43 -26.95
C LEU A 12 5.30 4.46 -26.20
N ALA A 13 4.22 4.03 -26.85
CA ALA A 13 2.90 3.91 -26.25
C ALA A 13 2.86 2.83 -25.14
N LEU A 14 3.57 1.71 -25.33
CA LEU A 14 3.67 0.66 -24.32
C LEU A 14 4.40 1.15 -23.07
N VAL A 15 5.53 1.82 -23.24
CA VAL A 15 6.31 2.38 -22.12
C VAL A 15 5.53 3.49 -21.42
N GLY A 16 4.89 4.39 -22.18
CA GLY A 16 4.04 5.43 -21.62
C GLY A 16 2.83 4.87 -20.87
N GLY A 17 2.17 3.85 -21.42
CA GLY A 17 1.04 3.17 -20.80
C GLY A 17 1.42 2.44 -19.51
N LEU A 18 2.57 1.75 -19.49
CA LEU A 18 3.06 1.08 -18.29
C LEU A 18 3.48 2.07 -17.20
N ALA A 19 4.22 3.13 -17.55
CA ALA A 19 4.64 4.15 -16.60
C ALA A 19 3.43 4.91 -16.02
N GLY A 20 2.52 5.34 -16.89
CA GLY A 20 1.28 6.03 -16.49
C GLY A 20 0.36 5.14 -15.66
N GLY A 21 0.14 3.90 -16.10
CA GLY A 21 -0.67 2.91 -15.40
C GLY A 21 -0.11 2.56 -14.02
N PHE A 22 1.20 2.34 -13.92
CA PHE A 22 1.87 2.07 -12.64
C PHE A 22 1.73 3.23 -11.65
N PHE A 23 1.94 4.46 -12.11
CA PHE A 23 1.85 5.63 -11.24
C PHE A 23 0.42 5.86 -10.74
N LEU A 24 -0.57 5.69 -11.61
CA LEU A 24 -1.97 5.85 -11.27
C LEU A 24 -2.46 4.75 -10.31
N ALA A 25 -2.11 3.49 -10.59
CA ALA A 25 -2.40 2.35 -9.72
C ALA A 25 -1.76 2.53 -8.34
N ARG A 26 -0.49 2.98 -8.29
CA ARG A 26 0.20 3.26 -7.03
C ARG A 26 -0.53 4.32 -6.21
N ARG A 27 -0.95 5.43 -6.83
CA ARG A 27 -1.69 6.49 -6.14
C ARG A 27 -3.05 5.99 -5.63
N TYR A 28 -3.75 5.21 -6.43
CA TYR A 28 -5.05 4.64 -6.07
C TYR A 28 -4.93 3.69 -4.89
N MET A 29 -3.91 2.82 -4.89
CA MET A 29 -3.66 1.85 -3.83
C MET A 29 -3.32 2.54 -2.49
N ILE A 30 -2.54 3.63 -2.52
CA ILE A 30 -2.26 4.43 -1.31
C ILE A 30 -3.54 5.02 -0.73
N LYS A 31 -4.39 5.66 -1.57
CA LYS A 31 -5.68 6.19 -1.12
C LYS A 31 -6.59 5.12 -0.54
N TYR A 32 -6.65 3.95 -1.18
CA TYR A 32 -7.46 2.83 -0.69
C TYR A 32 -7.05 2.38 0.72
N PHE A 33 -5.74 2.33 1.01
CA PHE A 33 -5.24 2.00 2.35
C PHE A 33 -5.37 3.13 3.38
N GLU A 34 -5.49 4.39 2.94
CA GLU A 34 -5.82 5.51 3.82
C GLU A 34 -7.29 5.48 4.24
N GLU A 35 -8.19 5.14 3.30
CA GLU A 35 -9.63 5.02 3.55
C GLU A 35 -9.99 3.76 4.33
N ASN A 36 -9.28 2.64 4.10
CA ASN A 36 -9.40 1.38 4.85
C ASN A 36 -8.08 1.08 5.55
N PRO A 37 -7.89 1.55 6.80
CA PRO A 37 -6.59 1.47 7.47
C PRO A 37 -6.12 0.02 7.54
N PRO A 38 -4.85 -0.26 7.15
CA PRO A 38 -4.34 -1.63 7.04
C PRO A 38 -4.21 -2.36 8.39
N ILE A 39 -4.40 -1.66 9.51
CA ILE A 39 -4.17 -2.18 10.86
C ILE A 39 -5.40 -1.93 11.73
N ASP A 40 -6.10 -3.03 12.00
CA ASP A 40 -7.20 -3.13 12.97
C ASP A 40 -6.70 -3.79 14.27
N GLU A 41 -7.40 -3.57 15.39
CA GLU A 41 -7.16 -4.20 16.69
C GLU A 41 -7.11 -5.73 16.60
N THR A 42 -8.00 -6.29 15.79
CA THR A 42 -8.10 -7.73 15.50
C THR A 42 -6.85 -8.27 14.80
N MET A 43 -6.26 -7.48 13.90
CA MET A 43 -5.01 -7.86 13.22
C MET A 43 -3.83 -7.86 14.19
N ILE A 44 -3.71 -6.86 15.07
CA ILE A 44 -2.66 -6.82 16.09
C ILE A 44 -2.82 -7.98 17.07
N ARG A 45 -4.05 -8.27 17.49
CA ARG A 45 -4.34 -9.43 18.35
C ARG A 45 -3.93 -10.74 17.66
N THR A 46 -4.33 -10.94 16.41
CA THR A 46 -3.95 -12.13 15.62
C THR A 46 -2.44 -12.24 15.43
N MET A 47 -1.77 -11.11 15.17
CA MET A 47 -0.32 -11.04 15.06
C MET A 47 0.37 -11.41 16.37
N MET A 48 -0.08 -10.87 17.51
CA MET A 48 0.44 -11.24 18.83
C MET A 48 0.23 -12.72 19.15
N LEU A 49 -0.94 -13.27 18.82
CA LEU A 49 -1.25 -14.68 18.97
C LEU A 49 -0.35 -15.56 18.10
N SER A 50 -0.08 -15.16 16.85
CA SER A 50 0.85 -15.87 15.95
C SER A 50 2.28 -15.89 16.47
N MET A 51 2.66 -14.91 17.29
CA MET A 51 3.96 -14.84 17.95
C MET A 51 4.00 -15.56 19.31
N GLY A 52 2.92 -16.27 19.70
CA GLY A 52 2.82 -16.94 21.00
C GLY A 52 2.74 -15.98 22.19
N GLN A 53 2.54 -14.68 21.95
CA GLN A 53 2.37 -13.70 23.00
C GLN A 53 0.91 -13.66 23.45
N LYS A 54 0.65 -13.79 24.75
CA LYS A 54 -0.68 -13.59 25.30
C LYS A 54 -1.09 -12.12 25.11
N PRO A 55 -2.11 -11.82 24.29
CA PRO A 55 -2.58 -10.45 24.09
C PRO A 55 -3.18 -9.93 25.40
N SER A 56 -2.74 -8.75 25.85
CA SER A 56 -3.46 -7.99 26.88
C SER A 56 -4.05 -6.74 26.22
N GLU A 57 -5.30 -6.43 26.55
CA GLU A 57 -6.05 -5.30 25.93
C GLU A 57 -5.29 -3.98 26.03
N ARG A 58 -4.58 -3.75 27.15
CA ARG A 58 -3.74 -2.57 27.34
C ARG A 58 -2.55 -2.52 26.36
N LYS A 59 -1.89 -3.67 26.14
CA LYS A 59 -0.74 -3.76 25.21
C LYS A 59 -1.21 -3.65 23.76
N ILE A 60 -2.38 -4.19 23.43
CA ILE A 60 -3.01 -4.01 22.11
C ILE A 60 -3.27 -2.53 21.86
N ASN A 61 -3.99 -1.85 22.75
CA ASN A 61 -4.31 -0.42 22.57
C ASN A 61 -3.05 0.46 22.46
N GLN A 62 -2.01 0.15 23.23
CA GLN A 62 -0.73 0.83 23.13
C GLN A 62 -0.07 0.61 21.76
N MET A 63 -0.08 -0.63 21.24
CA MET A 63 0.47 -0.93 19.93
C MET A 63 -0.33 -0.31 18.79
N VAL A 64 -1.67 -0.37 18.83
CA VAL A 64 -2.55 0.30 17.85
C VAL A 64 -2.23 1.78 17.77
N GLY A 65 -2.11 2.45 18.93
CA GLY A 65 -1.76 3.88 18.99
C GLY A 65 -0.40 4.18 18.37
N GLN A 66 0.63 3.37 18.66
CA GLN A 66 1.97 3.51 18.07
C GLN A 66 1.97 3.30 16.55
N MET A 67 1.25 2.27 16.06
CA MET A 67 1.16 1.97 14.64
C MET A 67 0.40 3.05 13.86
N LYS A 68 -0.67 3.61 14.43
CA LYS A 68 -1.38 4.77 13.86
C LYS A 68 -0.47 6.00 13.79
N ALA A 69 0.31 6.27 14.84
CA ALA A 69 1.25 7.39 14.87
C ALA A 69 2.39 7.25 13.85
N GLN A 70 2.93 6.04 13.65
CA GLN A 70 3.95 5.77 12.64
C GLN A 70 3.40 5.87 11.21
N SER A 71 2.20 5.34 10.96
CA SER A 71 1.55 5.42 9.64
C SER A 71 1.30 6.87 9.22
N LYS A 72 0.86 7.73 10.15
CA LYS A 72 0.68 9.17 9.92
C LYS A 72 1.99 9.91 9.62
N LYS A 73 3.13 9.44 10.15
CA LYS A 73 4.46 10.02 9.91
C LYS A 73 5.02 9.67 8.52
N LYS A 74 4.60 8.54 7.93
CA LYS A 74 5.07 8.07 6.62
C LYS A 74 4.37 8.76 5.44
N ASN A 75 3.17 9.29 5.66
CA ASN A 75 2.39 10.04 4.66
C ASN A 75 2.62 11.57 4.74
N LYS A 76 3.63 12.03 5.50
CA LYS A 76 4.03 13.44 5.62
C LYS A 76 5.42 13.62 5.05
#